data_AF-A0A3C0HTB8-F1
#
_entry.id   AF-A0A3C0HTB8-F1
#
_cell.length_a   1.000
_cell.length_b   1.000
_cell.length_c   1.000
_cell.angle_alpha   90.00
_cell.angle_beta   90.00
_cell.angle_gamma   90.00
#
_symmetry.space_group_name_H-M   'P 1'
#
loop_
_entity.id
_entity.type
_entity.pdbx_description
1 polymer ?
#
loop_
_entity_poly.entity_id
_entity_poly.type
_entity_poly.pdbx_seq_one_letter_code
_entity_poly.pdbx_strand_id
1 'polypeptide(L)'
;MTVVDGSGEAAALDDHAVALDVAHRAGEMLVDLIRSPDLDRRWGGLEYEGDARAHRFIMSELRRMRPDDAILSEEGADDRSRVGKERVWIVDPLDGSSDYGYSPHWSVHVALVVDGEPTVGAVAVPGWETTWGTDPAPQRVPAGVEAGVAPRIVVSRSRSRFDGSR
;
A
#
# COMPACT_ATOMS: atom_id res chain seq x y z
N MET A 1 -18.89 20.31 -40.85
CA MET A 1 -17.58 20.75 -40.35
C MET A 1 -17.73 21.09 -38.88
N THR A 2 -17.37 20.16 -38.00
CA THR A 2 -16.83 20.43 -36.66
C THR A 2 -15.97 19.22 -36.32
N VAL A 3 -14.65 19.40 -36.43
CA VAL A 3 -13.68 18.48 -35.86
C VAL A 3 -13.66 18.80 -34.37
N VAL A 4 -14.02 17.85 -33.51
CA VAL A 4 -13.79 17.98 -32.07
C VAL A 4 -12.39 17.44 -31.84
N ASP A 5 -11.49 18.35 -31.50
CA ASP A 5 -10.08 18.10 -31.26
C ASP A 5 -9.92 17.12 -30.08
N GLY A 6 -9.26 16.00 -30.35
CA GLY A 6 -9.12 14.85 -29.46
C GLY A 6 -7.88 14.91 -28.59
N SER A 7 -7.53 16.09 -28.06
CA SER A 7 -6.44 16.24 -27.09
C SER A 7 -7.01 16.30 -25.66
N GLY A 8 -7.56 15.18 -25.19
CA GLY A 8 -7.79 14.97 -23.77
C GLY A 8 -6.47 14.60 -23.12
N GLU A 9 -5.75 15.59 -22.61
CA GLU A 9 -4.71 15.35 -21.60
C GLU A 9 -5.42 14.65 -20.43
N ALA A 10 -5.17 13.36 -20.25
CA ALA A 10 -5.78 12.59 -19.16
C ALA A 10 -5.49 13.34 -17.86
N ALA A 11 -6.51 13.90 -17.23
CA ALA A 11 -6.34 14.64 -15.99
C ALA A 11 -5.54 13.76 -15.02
N ALA A 12 -4.39 14.27 -14.56
CA ALA A 12 -3.56 13.55 -13.62
C ALA A 12 -4.44 13.16 -12.42
N LEU A 13 -4.49 11.87 -12.09
CA LEU A 13 -5.23 11.37 -10.93
C LEU A 13 -4.80 12.17 -9.69
N ASP A 14 -5.74 12.54 -8.83
CA ASP A 14 -5.41 13.12 -7.54
C ASP A 14 -4.66 12.10 -6.65
N ASP A 15 -4.06 12.57 -5.56
CA ASP A 15 -3.23 11.72 -4.70
C ASP A 15 -4.02 10.59 -4.01
N HIS A 16 -5.30 10.79 -3.67
CA HIS A 16 -6.15 9.74 -3.10
C HIS A 16 -6.43 8.65 -4.12
N ALA A 17 -6.76 9.04 -5.36
CA ALA A 17 -6.96 8.12 -6.46
C ALA A 17 -5.68 7.35 -6.80
N VAL A 18 -4.50 8.00 -6.76
CA VAL A 18 -3.20 7.32 -6.93
C VAL A 18 -2.96 6.30 -5.83
N ALA A 19 -3.16 6.66 -4.56
CA ALA A 19 -2.93 5.74 -3.44
C ALA A 19 -3.84 4.50 -3.56
N LEU A 20 -5.12 4.72 -3.87
CA LEU A 20 -6.11 3.66 -4.01
C LEU A 20 -5.81 2.74 -5.19
N ASP A 21 -5.49 3.29 -6.36
CA ASP A 21 -5.13 2.52 -7.56
C ASP A 21 -3.88 1.66 -7.32
N VAL A 22 -2.82 2.27 -6.78
CA VAL A 22 -1.54 1.58 -6.55
C VAL A 22 -1.69 0.48 -5.51
N ALA A 23 -2.37 0.74 -4.38
CA ALA A 23 -2.62 -0.28 -3.37
C ALA A 23 -3.47 -1.43 -3.92
N HIS A 24 -4.54 -1.11 -4.66
CA HIS A 24 -5.44 -2.11 -5.24
C HIS A 24 -4.70 -3.02 -6.23
N ARG A 25 -4.01 -2.44 -7.22
CA ARG A 25 -3.31 -3.20 -8.26
C ARG A 25 -2.14 -4.01 -7.72
N ALA A 26 -1.44 -3.50 -6.70
CA ALA A 26 -0.42 -4.27 -5.99
C ALA A 26 -1.05 -5.49 -5.30
N GLY A 27 -2.20 -5.32 -4.65
CA GLY A 27 -2.97 -6.40 -4.04
C GLY A 27 -3.43 -7.46 -5.05
N GLU A 28 -3.97 -7.05 -6.21
CA GLU A 28 -4.34 -7.97 -7.29
C GLU A 28 -3.15 -8.77 -7.80
N MET A 29 -2.02 -8.11 -8.05
CA MET A 29 -0.78 -8.76 -8.47
C MET A 29 -0.30 -9.80 -7.44
N LEU A 30 -0.41 -9.50 -6.15
CA LEU A 30 -0.08 -10.42 -5.08
C LEU A 30 -1.06 -11.62 -5.03
N VAL A 31 -2.35 -11.42 -5.32
CA VAL A 31 -3.31 -12.54 -5.45
C VAL A 31 -2.94 -13.43 -6.62
N ASP A 32 -2.60 -12.85 -7.77
CA ASP A 32 -2.17 -13.60 -8.95
C ASP A 32 -0.89 -14.39 -8.69
N LEU A 33 0.04 -13.81 -7.91
CA LEU A 33 1.25 -14.49 -7.49
C LEU A 33 0.93 -15.74 -6.65
N ILE A 34 0.05 -15.66 -5.65
CA ILE A 34 -0.36 -16.81 -4.82
C ILE A 34 -0.93 -17.94 -5.70
N ARG A 35 -1.66 -17.58 -6.76
CA ARG A 35 -2.33 -18.50 -7.69
C ARG A 35 -1.41 -19.05 -8.79
N SER A 36 -0.22 -18.47 -8.96
CA SER A 36 0.72 -18.90 -9.99
C SER A 36 1.22 -20.33 -9.74
N PRO A 37 1.12 -21.24 -10.72
CA PRO A 37 1.61 -22.61 -10.60
C PRO A 37 3.14 -22.71 -10.69
N ASP A 38 3.80 -21.65 -11.16
CA ASP A 38 5.24 -21.65 -11.50
C ASP A 38 6.15 -21.35 -10.31
N LEU A 39 5.57 -20.98 -9.16
CA LEU A 39 6.35 -20.79 -7.94
C LEU A 39 6.63 -22.14 -7.30
N ASP A 40 7.92 -22.53 -7.27
CA ASP A 40 8.37 -23.72 -6.56
C ASP A 40 8.26 -23.49 -5.05
N ARG A 41 7.09 -23.83 -4.49
CA ARG A 41 6.74 -23.69 -3.07
C ARG A 41 7.53 -24.61 -2.13
N ARG A 42 8.44 -25.44 -2.65
CA ARG A 42 9.12 -26.50 -1.88
C ARG A 42 10.04 -25.99 -0.77
N TRP A 43 10.41 -24.71 -0.76
CA TRP A 43 11.44 -24.18 0.14
C TRP A 43 11.07 -22.86 0.85
N GLY A 44 9.78 -22.49 0.88
CA GLY A 44 9.35 -21.18 1.41
C GLY A 44 9.78 -20.02 0.51
N GLY A 45 9.47 -18.79 0.91
CA GLY A 45 9.87 -17.58 0.19
C GLY A 45 8.84 -17.00 -0.78
N LEU A 46 7.59 -17.47 -0.69
CA LEU A 46 6.46 -16.79 -1.33
C LEU A 46 6.32 -15.37 -0.78
N GLU A 47 6.51 -15.22 0.53
CA GLU A 47 6.54 -13.95 1.24
C GLU A 47 7.62 -13.01 0.67
N TYR A 48 8.89 -13.45 0.57
CA TYR A 48 9.97 -12.62 0.05
C TYR A 48 9.77 -12.25 -1.44
N GLU A 49 9.25 -13.16 -2.24
CA GLU A 49 8.95 -12.87 -3.65
C GLU A 49 7.76 -11.92 -3.79
N GLY A 50 6.74 -12.07 -2.93
CA GLY A 50 5.61 -11.17 -2.81
C GLY A 50 6.07 -9.75 -2.46
N ASP A 51 6.82 -9.61 -1.37
CA ASP A 51 7.45 -8.36 -0.93
C ASP A 51 8.26 -7.71 -2.07
N ALA A 52 9.18 -8.46 -2.68
CA ALA A 52 10.04 -7.94 -3.73
C ALA A 52 9.26 -7.51 -4.98
N ARG A 53 8.20 -8.24 -5.38
CA ARG A 53 7.36 -7.85 -6.52
C ARG A 53 6.51 -6.63 -6.20
N ALA A 54 5.85 -6.61 -5.05
CA ALA A 54 5.00 -5.49 -4.63
C ALA A 54 5.83 -4.22 -4.47
N HIS A 55 7.00 -4.32 -3.83
CA HIS A 55 7.95 -3.20 -3.72
C HIS A 55 8.30 -2.64 -5.11
N ARG A 56 8.78 -3.49 -6.04
CA ARG A 56 9.16 -3.03 -7.39
C ARG A 56 8.00 -2.38 -8.13
N PHE A 57 6.80 -2.97 -8.04
CA PHE A 57 5.60 -2.44 -8.67
C PHE A 57 5.24 -1.06 -8.12
N ILE A 58 5.09 -0.94 -6.79
CA ILE A 58 4.68 0.30 -6.11
C ILE A 58 5.70 1.40 -6.38
N MET A 59 7.00 1.11 -6.24
CA MET A 59 8.07 2.07 -6.49
C MET A 59 8.07 2.54 -7.95
N SER A 60 7.79 1.65 -8.91
CA SER A 60 7.70 2.01 -10.33
C SER A 60 6.52 2.93 -10.61
N GLU A 61 5.33 2.58 -10.11
CA GLU A 61 4.11 3.35 -10.37
C GLU A 61 4.15 4.72 -9.70
N LEU A 62 4.60 4.80 -8.44
CA LEU A 62 4.72 6.09 -7.75
C LEU A 62 5.75 6.99 -8.41
N ARG A 63 6.93 6.49 -8.80
CA ARG A 63 7.93 7.29 -9.54
C ARG A 63 7.40 7.77 -10.90
N ARG A 64 6.56 6.97 -11.56
CA ARG A 64 5.95 7.32 -12.84
C ARG A 64 4.88 8.39 -12.69
N MET A 65 4.03 8.29 -11.66
CA MET A 65 2.89 9.20 -11.45
C MET A 65 3.28 10.46 -10.66
N ARG A 66 4.32 10.39 -9.82
CA ARG A 66 4.81 11.44 -8.91
C ARG A 66 6.34 11.49 -8.90
N PRO A 67 6.98 11.86 -10.02
CA PRO A 67 8.43 11.81 -10.16
C PRO A 67 9.21 12.71 -9.19
N ASP A 68 8.58 13.76 -8.67
CA ASP A 68 9.23 14.74 -7.79
C ASP A 68 9.13 14.39 -6.28
N ASP A 69 8.17 13.52 -5.92
CA ASP A 69 7.92 13.10 -4.55
C ASP A 69 8.97 12.07 -4.10
N ALA A 70 9.32 12.08 -2.81
CA ALA A 70 10.13 11.00 -2.24
C ALA A 70 9.27 9.77 -1.91
N ILE A 71 9.90 8.60 -1.84
CA ILE A 71 9.22 7.36 -1.45
C ILE A 71 10.06 6.65 -0.39
N LEU A 72 9.42 6.30 0.72
CA LEU A 72 9.94 5.46 1.79
C LEU A 72 9.21 4.12 1.76
N SER A 73 9.93 3.02 1.59
CA SER A 73 9.37 1.67 1.59
C SER A 73 10.02 0.83 2.68
N GLU A 74 9.25 -0.03 3.36
CA GLU A 74 9.80 -1.01 4.31
C GLU A 74 10.90 -1.88 3.67
N GLU A 75 10.66 -2.35 2.45
CA GLU A 75 11.58 -3.18 1.66
C GLU A 75 12.71 -2.39 0.97
N GLY A 76 12.68 -1.06 1.09
CA GLY A 76 13.68 -0.16 0.52
C GLY A 76 14.90 -0.01 1.43
N ALA A 77 16.06 0.30 0.83
CA ALA A 77 17.18 0.80 1.63
C ALA A 77 16.78 2.12 2.32
N ASP A 78 17.15 2.30 3.59
CA ASP A 78 17.02 3.59 4.26
C ASP A 78 18.00 4.58 3.62
N ASP A 79 17.52 5.28 2.60
CA ASP A 79 18.23 6.41 2.01
C ASP A 79 17.67 7.73 2.57
N ARG A 80 18.56 8.72 2.71
CA ARG A 80 18.18 10.05 3.21
C ARG A 80 17.54 10.92 2.13
N SER A 81 17.12 10.38 0.98
CA SER A 81 16.55 11.18 -0.12
C SER A 81 15.28 11.92 0.28
N ARG A 82 14.56 11.40 1.28
CA ARG A 82 13.38 12.02 1.90
C ARG A 82 13.70 13.26 2.76
N VAL A 83 14.94 13.43 3.22
CA VAL A 83 15.30 14.53 4.14
C VAL A 83 15.18 15.84 3.38
N GLY A 84 14.26 16.70 3.80
CA GLY A 84 13.99 18.00 3.17
C GLY A 84 12.99 17.96 2.02
N LYS A 85 12.33 16.82 1.77
CA LYS A 85 11.21 16.72 0.83
C LYS A 85 9.90 17.06 1.53
N GLU A 86 9.12 17.96 0.91
CA GLU A 86 7.78 18.34 1.39
C GLU A 86 6.82 17.15 1.29
N ARG A 87 6.93 16.36 0.21
CA ARG A 87 6.04 15.25 -0.11
C ARG A 87 6.77 13.92 -0.08
N VAL A 88 6.29 13.00 0.77
CA VAL A 88 6.88 11.67 0.96
C VAL A 88 5.79 10.61 0.97
N TRP A 89 5.82 9.72 -0.02
CA TRP A 89 5.03 8.50 -0.01
C TRP A 89 5.64 7.50 0.96
N ILE A 90 4.81 6.86 1.79
CA ILE A 90 5.22 5.82 2.74
C ILE A 90 4.46 4.56 2.37
N VAL A 91 5.20 3.47 2.12
CA VAL A 91 4.61 2.24 1.59
C VAL A 91 5.10 1.00 2.33
N ASP A 92 4.16 0.13 2.63
CA ASP A 92 4.39 -1.24 3.12
C ASP A 92 3.85 -2.18 2.03
N PRO A 93 4.73 -2.79 1.22
CA PRO A 93 4.31 -3.58 0.06
C PRO A 93 3.53 -4.85 0.41
N LEU A 94 3.72 -5.41 1.61
CA LEU A 94 3.06 -6.61 2.09
C LEU A 94 3.13 -6.68 3.62
N ASP A 95 2.19 -6.03 4.30
CA ASP A 95 2.03 -6.17 5.75
C ASP A 95 1.40 -7.53 6.05
N GLY A 96 1.90 -8.20 7.08
CA GLY A 96 1.50 -9.57 7.42
C GLY A 96 2.13 -10.62 6.50
N SER A 97 3.38 -10.45 6.05
CA SER A 97 4.06 -11.41 5.14
C SER A 97 4.09 -12.86 5.68
N SER A 98 4.04 -13.08 6.99
CA SER A 98 3.91 -14.43 7.58
C SER A 98 2.58 -15.12 7.28
N ASP A 99 1.52 -14.33 7.06
CA ASP A 99 0.18 -14.78 6.71
C ASP A 99 -0.02 -14.89 5.19
N TYR A 100 0.87 -14.29 4.39
CA TYR A 100 0.76 -14.23 2.95
C TYR A 100 0.78 -15.62 2.29
N GLY A 101 -0.29 -15.93 1.56
CA GLY A 101 -0.51 -17.23 0.93
C GLY A 101 -1.02 -18.33 1.87
N TYR A 102 -1.20 -18.03 3.16
CA TYR A 102 -1.69 -18.97 4.18
C TYR A 102 -3.03 -18.55 4.79
N SER A 103 -3.27 -17.24 4.93
CA SER A 103 -4.49 -16.68 5.49
C SER A 103 -4.92 -15.41 4.73
N PRO A 104 -6.14 -14.89 4.96
CA PRO A 104 -6.59 -13.64 4.35
C PRO A 104 -6.06 -12.39 5.09
N HIS A 105 -5.21 -12.55 6.11
CA HIS A 105 -4.78 -11.47 7.01
C HIS A 105 -3.45 -10.84 6.59
N TRP A 106 -3.41 -10.33 5.36
CA TRP A 106 -2.30 -9.55 4.83
C TRP A 106 -2.84 -8.38 4.01
N SER A 107 -2.00 -7.35 3.81
CA SER A 107 -2.44 -6.11 3.17
C SER A 107 -1.33 -5.34 2.48
N VAL A 108 -1.71 -4.37 1.66
CA VAL A 108 -0.79 -3.42 1.03
C VAL A 108 -1.14 -2.02 1.52
N HIS A 109 -0.17 -1.28 2.05
CA HIS A 109 -0.36 0.08 2.52
C HIS A 109 0.34 1.09 1.62
N VAL A 110 -0.38 2.14 1.22
CA VAL A 110 0.16 3.27 0.48
C VAL A 110 -0.34 4.56 1.11
N ALA A 111 0.57 5.40 1.60
CA ALA A 111 0.22 6.66 2.24
C ALA A 111 1.07 7.82 1.71
N LEU A 112 0.58 9.04 1.87
CA LEU A 112 1.31 10.27 1.57
C LEU A 112 1.36 11.16 2.81
N VAL A 113 2.56 11.65 3.10
CA VAL A 113 2.82 12.72 4.07
C VAL A 113 3.20 13.98 3.29
N VAL A 114 2.58 15.10 3.64
CA VAL A 114 2.88 16.43 3.10
C VAL A 114 3.22 17.34 4.26
N ASP A 115 4.40 17.97 4.21
CA ASP A 115 4.91 18.87 5.26
C ASP A 115 4.91 18.24 6.67
N GLY A 116 5.16 16.94 6.74
CA GLY A 116 5.18 16.18 7.99
C GLY A 116 3.80 15.70 8.47
N GLU A 117 2.71 16.08 7.78
CA GLU A 117 1.34 15.69 8.12
C GLU A 117 0.82 14.58 7.18
N PRO A 118 0.23 13.48 7.69
CA PRO A 118 -0.43 12.48 6.87
C PRO A 118 -1.67 13.06 6.19
N THR A 119 -1.73 13.00 4.85
CA THR A 119 -2.83 13.59 4.06
C THR A 119 -3.63 12.54 3.29
N VAL A 120 -2.96 11.49 2.81
CA VAL A 120 -3.58 10.41 2.03
C VAL A 120 -3.20 9.05 2.61
N GLY A 121 -4.14 8.12 2.58
CA GLY A 121 -3.88 6.72 2.88
C GLY A 121 -4.80 5.80 2.09
N ALA A 122 -4.27 4.66 1.66
CA ALA A 122 -5.02 3.55 1.11
C ALA A 122 -4.48 2.23 1.66
N VAL A 123 -5.40 1.29 1.90
CA VAL A 123 -5.08 -0.06 2.37
C VAL A 123 -5.87 -1.06 1.54
N ALA A 124 -5.18 -1.89 0.77
CA ALA A 124 -5.78 -3.04 0.11
C ALA A 124 -5.71 -4.26 1.01
N VAL A 125 -6.84 -4.91 1.25
CA VAL A 125 -6.93 -6.21 1.94
C VAL A 125 -7.59 -7.19 0.98
N PRO A 126 -6.80 -7.83 0.10
CA PRO A 126 -7.37 -8.69 -0.94
C PRO A 126 -8.11 -9.90 -0.40
N GLY A 127 -7.73 -10.39 0.78
CA GLY A 127 -8.48 -11.44 1.49
C GLY A 127 -9.93 -11.07 1.82
N TRP A 128 -10.26 -9.77 1.87
CA TRP A 128 -11.63 -9.24 2.06
C TRP A 128 -12.16 -8.55 0.79
N GLU A 129 -11.49 -8.73 -0.35
CA GLU A 129 -11.87 -8.16 -1.65
C GLU A 129 -12.14 -6.65 -1.60
N THR A 130 -11.42 -5.93 -0.73
CA THR A 130 -11.67 -4.52 -0.44
C THR A 130 -10.39 -3.72 -0.43
N THR A 131 -10.46 -2.50 -0.96
CA THR A 131 -9.46 -1.46 -0.78
C THR A 131 -10.13 -0.25 -0.15
N TRP A 132 -9.62 0.19 1.01
CA TRP A 132 -10.07 1.44 1.64
C TRP A 132 -9.14 2.58 1.26
N GLY A 133 -9.70 3.78 1.17
CA GLY A 133 -8.97 5.03 1.03
C GLY A 133 -9.41 6.06 2.06
N THR A 134 -8.64 7.14 2.21
CA THR A 134 -9.04 8.29 3.03
C THR A 134 -10.04 9.21 2.34
N ASP A 135 -10.22 9.09 1.02
CA ASP A 135 -11.27 9.76 0.26
C ASP A 135 -11.86 8.80 -0.82
N PRO A 136 -13.15 8.44 -0.74
CA PRO A 136 -14.03 8.70 0.40
C PRO A 136 -13.55 7.91 1.63
N ALA A 137 -13.53 8.57 2.79
CA ALA A 137 -13.21 7.91 4.04
C ALA A 137 -14.17 6.72 4.30
N PRO A 138 -13.70 5.62 4.91
CA PRO A 138 -14.54 4.47 5.16
C PRO A 138 -15.70 4.85 6.07
N GLN A 139 -16.94 4.56 5.63
CA GLN A 139 -18.14 4.91 6.40
C GLN A 139 -18.42 3.94 7.57
N ARG A 140 -17.67 2.84 7.68
CA ARG A 140 -17.91 1.83 8.71
C ARG A 140 -17.22 2.22 10.02
N VAL A 141 -18.00 2.83 10.89
CA VAL A 141 -17.69 2.90 12.32
C VAL A 141 -17.85 1.50 12.93
N PRO A 142 -16.88 0.96 13.70
CA PRO A 142 -17.04 -0.33 14.36
C PRO A 142 -18.33 -0.39 15.19
N ALA A 143 -18.99 -1.54 15.18
CA ALA A 143 -20.24 -1.72 15.92
C ALA A 143 -20.03 -1.36 17.41
N GLY A 144 -20.89 -0.49 17.95
CA GLY A 144 -20.80 -0.02 19.34
C GLY A 144 -19.98 1.26 19.56
N VAL A 145 -19.40 1.85 18.51
CA VAL A 145 -18.82 3.20 18.59
C VAL A 145 -19.88 4.21 18.09
N GLU A 146 -20.29 5.13 18.96
CA GLU A 146 -21.21 6.20 18.56
C GLU A 146 -20.52 7.16 17.59
N ALA A 147 -21.24 7.58 16.55
CA ALA A 147 -20.73 8.57 15.59
C ALA A 147 -20.38 9.88 16.32
N GLY A 148 -19.16 10.37 16.12
CA GLY A 148 -18.64 11.57 16.80
C GLY A 148 -17.88 11.28 18.11
N VAL A 149 -17.84 10.04 18.58
CA VAL A 149 -16.97 9.64 19.70
C VAL A 149 -15.63 9.14 19.13
N ALA A 150 -14.54 9.76 19.56
CA ALA A 150 -13.20 9.32 19.17
C ALA A 150 -12.98 7.85 19.60
N PRO A 151 -12.60 6.95 18.68
CA PRO A 151 -12.39 5.55 19.01
C PRO A 151 -11.26 5.40 20.02
N ARG A 152 -11.42 4.50 20.99
CA ARG A 152 -10.36 4.10 21.91
C ARG A 152 -9.56 2.97 21.28
N ILE A 153 -8.32 3.24 20.90
CA ILE A 153 -7.40 2.24 20.38
C ILE A 153 -6.59 1.68 21.57
N VAL A 154 -6.67 0.37 21.78
CA VAL A 154 -5.80 -0.33 22.73
C VAL A 154 -4.75 -1.09 21.92
N VAL A 155 -3.49 -0.71 22.09
CA VAL A 155 -2.35 -1.39 21.46
C VAL A 155 -1.67 -2.31 22.47
N SER A 156 -1.54 -3.60 22.14
CA SER A 156 -0.72 -4.54 22.91
C SER A 156 0.70 -4.56 22.34
N ARG A 157 1.73 -4.50 23.19
CA ARG A 157 3.15 -4.59 22.79
C ARG A 157 3.61 -6.04 22.55
N SER A 158 2.78 -6.88 21.94
CA SER A 158 3.13 -8.27 21.69
C SER A 158 4.04 -8.39 20.47
N ARG A 159 5.37 -8.44 20.67
CA ARG A 159 6.30 -8.96 19.66
C ARG A 159 6.58 -10.43 19.97
N SER A 160 6.51 -11.30 18.96
CA SER A 160 7.32 -12.52 18.94
C SER A 160 8.80 -12.12 19.00
N ARG A 161 9.59 -12.77 19.85
CA ARG A 161 11.03 -12.50 19.98
C ARG A 161 11.71 -12.86 18.65
N PHE A 162 12.06 -11.86 17.85
CA PHE A 162 13.03 -12.01 16.78
C PHE A 162 14.42 -12.00 17.46
N ASP A 163 15.15 -13.12 17.44
CA ASP A 163 16.45 -13.27 18.11
C ASP A 163 17.67 -12.89 17.25
N GLY A 164 17.42 -12.40 16.03
CA GLY A 164 18.46 -11.81 15.19
C GLY A 164 19.47 -12.80 14.60
N SER A 165 19.17 -14.09 14.55
CA SER A 165 20.00 -15.05 13.81
C SER A 165 19.50 -15.26 12.37
N ARG A 166 20.25 -14.70 11.40
CA ARG A 166 20.41 -15.24 10.05
C ARG A 166 21.90 -15.45 9.81
#